data_AF-A0A969FIH7-F1
#
_entry.id   AF-A0A969FIH7-F1
#
_cell.length_a   1.000
_cell.length_b   1.000
_cell.length_c   1.000
_cell.angle_alpha   90.00
_cell.angle_beta   90.00
_cell.angle_gamma   90.00
#
_symmetry.space_group_name_H-M   'P 1'
#
loop_
_entity.id
_entity.type
_entity.pdbx_description
1 polymer ?
#
loop_
_entity_poly.entity_id
_entity_poly.type
_entity_poly.pdbx_seq_one_letter_code
_entity_poly.pdbx_strand_id
1 'polypeptide(L)'
;AHLVSASIIAIPACFVLSKILVPETEIPLTAGGIPDEKDIRASEYDLPGEEDGDHTPRETVGGEPIERVSPLDAAIVGALDGVKMAVAIAAVLILILGLVSLINQFFGWLSNLPSPIGDVFQVITLANIAGALFLPFTALTGVSLEWQTLWESSVIIGRRLLETAIPPYQTLGEAAALPEAQRVITDRAVLIISYALSGFAHLASVGIFVGGTIALIPSRRKDISELGWKALFVGTLATLMIACVAGVFDTGDPSILGAPAPEAAPLTAPSPTPEETPEESLEEESPASPSPTDAESPEAEFPSPSPTASPSPTAPAGQSPAPSPSPSPAATSTPSPSPAASPTPPPPPSPSPNS
;
A
#
# COMPACT_ATOMS: atom_id res chain seq x y z
N ALA A 1 0.08 9.75 -6.96
CA ALA A 1 -1.34 10.11 -6.79
C ALA A 1 -2.14 9.01 -6.07
N HIS A 2 -2.00 7.72 -6.43
CA HIS A 2 -2.67 6.59 -5.74
C HIS A 2 -2.37 6.48 -4.23
N LEU A 3 -1.13 6.68 -3.78
CA LEU A 3 -0.81 6.63 -2.34
C LEU A 3 -1.48 7.74 -1.52
N VAL A 4 -1.71 8.91 -2.14
CA VAL A 4 -2.39 10.04 -1.50
C VAL A 4 -3.89 9.73 -1.36
N SER A 5 -4.52 9.23 -2.42
CA SER A 5 -5.93 8.81 -2.38
C SER A 5 -6.15 7.65 -1.41
N ALA A 6 -5.25 6.66 -1.41
CA ALA A 6 -5.31 5.55 -0.47
C ALA A 6 -5.25 6.03 0.99
N SER A 7 -4.38 6.99 1.30
CA SER A 7 -4.29 7.60 2.64
C SER A 7 -5.58 8.31 3.05
N ILE A 8 -6.25 9.01 2.13
CA ILE A 8 -7.51 9.72 2.42
C ILE A 8 -8.65 8.73 2.66
N ILE A 9 -8.80 7.72 1.80
CA ILE A 9 -9.90 6.74 1.87
C ILE A 9 -9.69 5.77 3.04
N ALA A 10 -8.44 5.57 3.50
CA ALA A 10 -8.13 4.77 4.68
C ALA A 10 -8.79 5.31 5.97
N ILE A 11 -9.03 6.62 6.08
CA ILE A 11 -9.64 7.24 7.27
C ILE A 11 -11.03 6.65 7.55
N PRO A 12 -12.05 6.82 6.67
CA PRO A 12 -13.36 6.25 6.91
C PRO A 12 -13.32 4.71 6.96
N ALA A 13 -12.42 4.07 6.22
CA ALA A 13 -12.25 2.63 6.24
C ALA A 13 -11.88 2.09 7.63
N CYS A 14 -10.89 2.71 8.28
CA CYS A 14 -10.47 2.36 9.63
C CYS A 14 -11.59 2.59 10.65
N PHE A 15 -12.36 3.69 10.54
CA PHE A 15 -13.49 3.95 11.43
C PHE A 15 -14.59 2.88 11.31
N VAL A 16 -15.00 2.56 10.08
CA VAL A 16 -16.05 1.56 9.85
C VAL A 16 -15.62 0.19 10.39
N LEU A 17 -14.42 -0.28 10.04
CA LEU A 17 -13.98 -1.61 10.44
C LEU A 17 -13.66 -1.71 11.93
N SER A 18 -13.10 -0.66 12.53
CA SER A 18 -12.87 -0.63 13.98
C SER A 18 -14.18 -0.68 14.76
N LYS A 19 -15.21 0.06 14.33
CA LYS A 19 -16.53 0.05 14.98
C LYS A 19 -17.33 -1.22 14.71
N ILE A 20 -17.10 -1.91 13.58
CA ILE A 20 -17.66 -3.25 13.35
C ILE A 20 -17.02 -4.27 14.31
N LEU A 21 -15.70 -4.23 14.47
CA LEU A 21 -14.99 -5.22 15.31
C LEU A 21 -15.15 -4.93 16.82
N VAL A 22 -15.12 -3.66 17.20
CA VAL A 22 -15.22 -3.18 18.59
C VAL A 22 -16.19 -2.00 18.62
N PRO A 23 -17.50 -2.26 18.70
CA PRO A 23 -18.50 -1.19 18.77
C PRO A 23 -18.38 -0.42 20.09
N GLU A 24 -18.70 0.87 20.04
CA GLU A 24 -18.80 1.68 21.26
C GLU A 24 -19.99 1.21 22.08
N THR A 25 -19.77 0.92 23.37
CA THR A 25 -20.83 0.52 24.30
C THR A 25 -21.05 1.54 25.41
N GLU A 26 -20.11 2.45 25.59
CA GLU A 26 -20.13 3.50 26.61
C GLU A 26 -20.45 4.86 25.98
N ILE A 27 -20.73 5.86 26.83
CA ILE A 27 -20.91 7.24 26.38
C ILE A 27 -19.54 7.91 26.44
N PRO A 28 -19.00 8.44 25.32
CA PRO A 28 -17.69 9.05 25.34
C PRO A 28 -17.72 10.31 26.23
N LEU A 29 -16.67 10.51 27.02
CA LEU A 29 -16.55 11.69 27.90
C LEU A 29 -16.59 13.02 27.14
N THR A 30 -16.26 12.99 25.85
CA THR A 30 -16.30 14.14 24.95
C THR A 30 -17.62 14.24 24.15
N ALA A 31 -18.65 13.46 24.50
CA ALA A 31 -19.96 13.55 23.88
C ALA A 31 -20.57 14.94 24.13
N GLY A 32 -20.69 15.75 23.07
CA GLY A 32 -21.29 17.09 23.15
C GLY A 32 -20.32 18.23 23.45
N GLY A 33 -19.01 17.98 23.54
CA GLY A 33 -17.99 19.02 23.73
C GLY A 33 -16.70 18.51 24.38
N ILE A 34 -15.73 19.40 24.53
CA ILE A 34 -14.52 19.14 25.33
C ILE A 34 -14.92 19.39 26.80
N PRO A 35 -14.70 18.44 27.73
CA PRO A 35 -14.96 18.66 29.15
C PRO A 35 -14.26 19.92 29.66
N ASP A 36 -14.93 20.70 30.52
CA ASP A 36 -14.33 21.88 31.15
C ASP A 36 -13.18 21.42 32.07
N GLU A 37 -11.96 21.94 31.84
CA GLU A 37 -10.72 21.57 32.56
C GLU A 37 -10.78 21.74 34.09
N LYS A 38 -11.81 22.42 34.61
CA LYS A 38 -12.03 22.64 36.04
C LYS A 38 -12.26 21.32 36.80
N ASP A 39 -12.75 20.29 36.14
CA ASP A 39 -13.05 18.99 36.76
C ASP A 39 -11.81 18.10 36.93
N ILE A 40 -10.68 18.42 36.28
CA ILE A 40 -9.43 17.63 36.34
C ILE A 40 -8.46 18.15 37.42
N ARG A 41 -8.54 19.46 37.75
CA ARG A 41 -7.61 20.12 38.68
C ARG A 41 -7.87 19.87 40.18
N ALA A 42 -8.91 19.13 40.54
CA ALA A 42 -9.27 18.93 41.95
C ALA A 42 -8.37 17.93 42.71
N SER A 43 -7.41 17.25 42.06
CA SER A 43 -6.62 16.19 42.72
C SER A 43 -5.11 16.38 42.78
N GLU A 44 -4.48 17.40 42.19
CA GLU A 44 -3.01 17.44 42.18
C GLU A 44 -2.42 18.86 42.15
N TYR A 45 -1.80 19.21 43.28
CA TYR A 45 -0.93 20.36 43.59
C TYR A 45 -1.48 21.78 43.39
N ASP A 46 -1.92 22.37 44.50
CA ASP A 46 -2.03 23.80 44.72
C ASP A 46 -0.64 24.35 45.09
N LEU A 47 -0.01 25.08 44.18
CA LEU A 47 1.25 25.79 44.41
C LEU A 47 1.02 27.29 44.19
N PRO A 48 1.41 28.14 45.17
CA PRO A 48 1.06 29.56 45.16
C PRO A 48 1.86 30.30 44.10
N GLY A 49 1.18 31.22 43.41
CA GLY A 49 1.63 31.84 42.18
C GLY A 49 2.81 32.81 42.31
N GLU A 50 3.57 32.86 41.22
CA GLU A 50 4.38 34.01 40.85
C GLU A 50 3.53 34.90 39.92
N GLU A 51 3.21 36.11 40.38
CA GLU A 51 2.65 37.18 39.56
C GLU A 51 3.73 37.70 38.60
N ASP A 52 3.68 37.33 37.31
CA ASP A 52 4.43 38.04 36.28
C ASP A 52 3.59 38.29 35.02
N GLY A 53 2.93 39.44 35.00
CA GLY A 53 3.32 40.52 34.08
C GLY A 53 3.04 40.44 32.58
N ASP A 54 2.47 39.37 32.00
CA ASP A 54 2.08 39.38 30.57
C ASP A 54 0.72 38.69 30.33
N HIS A 55 -0.31 39.52 30.10
CA HIS A 55 -1.67 39.09 29.78
C HIS A 55 -1.84 38.76 28.29
N THR A 56 -0.99 37.92 27.73
CA THR A 56 -1.32 37.21 26.49
C THR A 56 -2.04 35.91 26.87
N PRO A 57 -3.29 35.66 26.41
CA PRO A 57 -3.93 34.37 26.62
C PRO A 57 -3.04 33.29 26.00
N ARG A 58 -2.34 32.52 26.84
CA ARG A 58 -1.62 31.35 26.38
C ARG A 58 -2.69 30.35 25.94
N GLU A 59 -2.65 29.98 24.67
CA GLU A 59 -3.44 28.83 24.21
C GLU A 59 -2.99 27.63 25.04
N THR A 60 -3.94 26.87 25.55
CA THR A 60 -3.71 25.70 26.41
C THR A 60 -4.31 24.48 25.73
N VAL A 61 -3.63 23.35 25.80
CA VAL A 61 -4.16 22.05 25.39
C VAL A 61 -4.02 21.12 26.58
N GLY A 62 -5.13 20.80 27.25
CA GLY A 62 -5.12 19.94 28.43
C GLY A 62 -4.49 20.60 29.66
N GLY A 63 -4.64 21.91 29.81
CA GLY A 63 -4.19 22.66 30.98
C GLY A 63 -2.73 23.12 30.99
N GLU A 64 -1.90 22.64 30.05
CA GLU A 64 -0.51 23.06 29.89
C GLU A 64 -0.40 24.28 28.96
N PRO A 65 0.38 25.32 29.31
CA PRO A 65 0.62 26.45 28.43
C PRO A 65 1.33 26.01 27.15
N ILE A 66 0.75 26.29 25.98
CA ILE A 66 1.41 26.01 24.70
C ILE A 66 2.54 27.02 24.51
N GLU A 67 3.77 26.53 24.57
CA GLU A 67 4.93 27.32 24.13
C GLU A 67 4.83 27.53 22.62
N ARG A 68 4.70 28.78 22.18
CA ARG A 68 4.60 29.12 20.76
C ARG A 68 5.97 28.94 20.10
N VAL A 69 6.16 27.76 19.53
CA VAL A 69 7.34 27.44 18.71
C VAL A 69 7.29 28.30 17.44
N SER A 70 8.38 29.02 17.13
CA SER A 70 8.47 29.79 15.88
C SER A 70 8.45 28.84 14.67
N PRO A 71 7.97 29.25 13.48
CA PRO A 71 7.94 28.37 12.30
C PRO A 71 9.30 27.76 11.93
N LEU A 72 10.39 28.52 12.16
CA LEU A 72 11.75 28.04 11.95
C LEU A 72 12.15 27.00 13.00
N ASP A 73 11.80 27.23 14.26
CA ASP A 73 12.08 26.30 15.34
C ASP A 73 11.28 24.99 15.17
N ALA A 74 10.01 25.07 14.75
CA ALA A 74 9.19 23.92 14.41
C ALA A 74 9.79 23.12 13.24
N ALA A 75 10.34 23.80 12.23
CA ALA A 75 11.05 23.15 11.13
C ALA A 75 12.34 22.45 11.60
N ILE A 76 13.12 23.06 12.50
CA ILE A 76 14.34 22.47 13.06
C ILE A 76 14.01 21.24 13.90
N VAL A 77 13.06 21.36 14.84
CA VAL A 77 12.62 20.25 15.69
C VAL A 77 12.04 19.12 14.84
N GLY A 78 11.18 19.44 13.86
CA GLY A 78 10.63 18.46 12.93
C GLY A 78 11.70 17.74 12.11
N ALA A 79 12.75 18.44 11.66
CA ALA A 79 13.87 17.82 10.95
C ALA A 79 14.66 16.87 11.86
N LEU A 80 14.93 17.26 13.11
CA LEU A 80 15.65 16.42 14.08
C LEU A 80 14.85 15.18 14.47
N ASP A 81 13.54 15.31 14.68
CA ASP A 81 12.66 14.17 14.95
C ASP A 81 12.53 13.28 13.71
N GLY A 82 12.52 13.85 12.51
CA GLY A 82 12.59 13.13 11.25
C GLY A 82 13.85 12.25 11.13
N VAL A 83 15.02 12.77 11.52
CA VAL A 83 16.27 11.99 11.54
C VAL A 83 16.17 10.83 12.53
N LYS A 84 15.67 11.07 13.75
CA LYS A 84 15.46 10.01 14.75
C LYS A 84 14.54 8.91 14.21
N MET A 85 13.43 9.29 13.57
CA MET A 85 12.49 8.35 12.96
C MET A 85 13.11 7.58 11.79
N ALA A 86 13.86 8.24 10.90
CA ALA A 86 14.52 7.59 9.78
C ALA A 86 15.54 6.53 10.24
N VAL A 87 16.38 6.86 11.23
CA VAL A 87 17.36 5.92 11.80
C VAL A 87 16.65 4.76 12.51
N ALA A 88 15.59 5.03 13.27
CA ALA A 88 14.80 3.99 13.93
C ALA A 88 14.17 3.02 12.91
N ILE A 89 13.57 3.55 11.84
CA ILE A 89 12.98 2.74 10.76
C ILE A 89 14.07 1.91 10.08
N ALA A 90 15.22 2.49 9.73
CA ALA A 90 16.33 1.77 9.11
C ALA A 90 16.84 0.63 10.01
N ALA A 91 17.02 0.88 11.30
CA ALA A 91 17.46 -0.12 12.27
C ALA A 91 16.44 -1.27 12.40
N VAL A 92 15.15 -0.95 12.46
CA VAL A 92 14.06 -1.95 12.54
C VAL A 92 13.99 -2.77 11.25
N LEU A 93 14.15 -2.15 10.08
CA LEU A 93 14.20 -2.87 8.81
C LEU A 93 15.39 -3.85 8.78
N ILE A 94 16.59 -3.41 9.14
CA ILE A 94 17.78 -4.29 9.20
C ILE A 94 17.52 -5.49 10.11
N LEU A 95 16.95 -5.25 11.30
CA LEU A 95 16.61 -6.31 12.24
C LEU A 95 15.61 -7.31 11.64
N ILE A 96 14.51 -6.82 11.08
CA ILE A 96 13.43 -7.66 10.57
C ILE A 96 13.87 -8.45 9.33
N LEU A 97 14.50 -7.79 8.35
CA LEU A 97 15.00 -8.48 7.15
C LEU A 97 16.09 -9.50 7.52
N GLY A 98 16.93 -9.18 8.51
CA GLY A 98 17.92 -10.10 9.06
C GLY A 98 17.27 -11.35 9.69
N LEU A 99 16.23 -11.18 10.50
CA LEU A 99 15.49 -12.28 11.12
C LEU A 99 14.75 -13.13 10.08
N VAL A 100 14.10 -12.50 9.10
CA VAL A 100 13.44 -13.20 7.99
C VAL A 100 14.45 -14.02 7.20
N SER A 101 15.62 -13.45 6.89
CA SER A 101 16.72 -14.15 6.22
C SER A 101 17.24 -15.33 7.06
N LEU A 102 17.42 -15.16 8.37
CA LEU A 102 17.88 -16.22 9.27
C LEU A 102 16.90 -17.40 9.29
N ILE A 103 15.59 -17.14 9.36
CA ILE A 103 14.56 -18.18 9.34
C ILE A 103 14.53 -18.89 7.98
N ASN A 104 14.62 -18.15 6.87
CA ASN A 104 14.66 -18.75 5.53
C ASN A 104 15.93 -19.59 5.32
N GLN A 105 17.08 -19.18 5.88
CA GLN A 105 18.29 -20.01 5.88
C GLN A 105 18.12 -21.28 6.72
N PHE A 106 17.41 -21.20 7.85
CA PHE A 106 17.06 -22.37 8.64
C PHE A 106 16.15 -23.33 7.88
N PHE A 107 15.14 -22.83 7.15
CA PHE A 107 14.33 -23.66 6.25
C PHE A 107 15.17 -24.26 5.11
N GLY A 108 16.07 -23.49 4.51
CA GLY A 108 17.00 -23.97 3.49
C GLY A 108 18.02 -24.99 4.01
N TRP A 109 18.37 -24.95 5.30
CA TRP A 109 19.13 -26.03 5.93
C TRP A 109 18.28 -27.30 6.02
N LEU A 110 17.01 -27.15 6.45
CA LEU A 110 16.08 -28.26 6.63
C LEU A 110 15.65 -28.91 5.32
N SER A 111 15.67 -28.17 4.21
CA SER A 111 15.42 -28.69 2.85
C SER A 111 16.48 -29.66 2.35
N ASN A 112 17.65 -29.74 3.00
CA ASN A 112 18.70 -30.71 2.66
C ASN A 112 18.53 -32.07 3.36
N LEU A 113 17.52 -32.23 4.22
CA LEU A 113 17.23 -33.51 4.86
C LEU A 113 16.70 -34.54 3.84
N PRO A 114 16.87 -35.85 4.08
CA PRO A 114 16.32 -36.87 3.20
C PRO A 114 14.78 -36.79 3.11
N SER A 115 14.25 -37.21 1.95
CA SER A 115 12.82 -37.30 1.67
C SER A 115 12.09 -38.12 2.75
N PRO A 116 10.89 -37.72 3.20
CA PRO A 116 10.02 -36.67 2.63
C PRO A 116 10.20 -35.27 3.25
N ILE A 117 11.04 -35.13 4.29
CA ILE A 117 11.12 -33.89 5.06
C ILE A 117 11.79 -32.78 4.24
N GLY A 118 12.89 -33.09 3.52
CA GLY A 118 13.58 -32.11 2.69
C GLY A 118 12.69 -31.50 1.60
N ASP A 119 11.90 -32.34 0.92
CA ASP A 119 11.02 -31.93 -0.18
C ASP A 119 9.97 -30.90 0.27
N VAL A 120 9.46 -31.04 1.50
CA VAL A 120 8.51 -30.09 2.08
C VAL A 120 9.17 -28.73 2.32
N PHE A 121 10.38 -28.71 2.90
CA PHE A 121 11.08 -27.46 3.22
C PHE A 121 11.71 -26.77 2.00
N GLN A 122 11.76 -27.41 0.83
CA GLN A 122 12.09 -26.72 -0.43
C GLN A 122 11.02 -25.70 -0.84
N VAL A 123 9.76 -25.94 -0.46
CA VAL A 123 8.63 -25.06 -0.80
C VAL A 123 8.27 -24.13 0.36
N ILE A 124 8.57 -24.51 1.61
CA ILE A 124 8.24 -23.71 2.78
C ILE A 124 9.27 -22.58 2.96
N THR A 125 8.86 -21.36 2.61
CA THR A 125 9.55 -20.11 2.94
C THR A 125 8.60 -19.19 3.71
N LEU A 126 9.13 -18.22 4.46
CA LEU A 126 8.26 -17.22 5.13
C LEU A 126 7.40 -16.45 4.12
N ALA A 127 7.95 -16.17 2.93
CA ALA A 127 7.21 -15.52 1.85
C ALA A 127 6.06 -16.39 1.34
N ASN A 128 6.28 -17.70 1.16
CA ASN A 128 5.24 -18.62 0.70
C ASN A 128 4.17 -18.87 1.78
N ILE A 129 4.55 -18.93 3.06
CA ILE A 129 3.61 -19.00 4.17
C ILE A 129 2.73 -17.74 4.19
N ALA A 130 3.35 -16.57 4.08
CA ALA A 130 2.63 -15.30 4.06
C ALA A 130 1.73 -15.20 2.82
N GLY A 131 2.20 -15.63 1.65
CA GLY A 131 1.43 -15.69 0.41
C GLY A 131 0.22 -16.60 0.55
N ALA A 132 0.41 -17.83 1.03
CA ALA A 132 -0.69 -18.78 1.27
C ALA A 132 -1.73 -18.24 2.27
N LEU A 133 -1.29 -17.57 3.33
CA LEU A 133 -2.17 -16.94 4.32
C LEU A 133 -3.00 -15.79 3.70
N PHE A 134 -2.39 -15.01 2.80
CA PHE A 134 -3.04 -13.86 2.16
C PHE A 134 -3.76 -14.18 0.86
N LEU A 135 -3.54 -15.35 0.27
CA LEU A 135 -4.18 -15.81 -0.97
C LEU A 135 -5.70 -15.62 -0.99
N PRO A 136 -6.48 -16.07 0.02
CA PRO A 136 -7.94 -15.87 0.01
C PRO A 136 -8.31 -14.38 0.06
N PHE A 137 -7.54 -13.55 0.75
CA PHE A 137 -7.80 -12.12 0.82
C PHE A 137 -7.45 -11.41 -0.48
N THR A 138 -6.32 -11.77 -1.11
CA THR A 138 -5.90 -11.22 -2.41
C THR A 138 -6.87 -11.59 -3.52
N ALA A 139 -7.45 -12.79 -3.51
CA ALA A 139 -8.49 -13.14 -4.47
C ALA A 139 -9.73 -12.23 -4.37
N LEU A 140 -10.01 -11.70 -3.17
CA LEU A 140 -11.15 -10.81 -2.92
C LEU A 140 -10.86 -9.34 -3.23
N THR A 141 -9.59 -8.93 -3.37
CA THR A 141 -9.25 -7.54 -3.75
C THR A 141 -9.51 -7.24 -5.22
N GLY A 142 -9.79 -8.28 -6.00
CA GLY A 142 -10.12 -8.18 -7.41
C GLY A 142 -8.93 -8.26 -8.35
N VAL A 143 -7.72 -8.61 -7.88
CA VAL A 143 -6.58 -8.97 -8.75
C VAL A 143 -6.96 -10.09 -9.74
N SER A 144 -6.29 -10.18 -10.89
CA SER A 144 -6.48 -11.28 -11.85
C SER A 144 -6.44 -12.64 -11.16
N LEU A 145 -7.40 -13.51 -11.48
CA LEU A 145 -7.49 -14.87 -10.94
C LEU A 145 -6.57 -15.86 -11.65
N GLU A 146 -5.75 -15.40 -12.60
CA GLU A 146 -4.66 -16.17 -13.17
C GLU A 146 -3.69 -16.60 -12.05
N TRP A 147 -3.40 -17.90 -11.95
CA TRP A 147 -2.72 -18.46 -10.78
C TRP A 147 -1.40 -17.78 -10.47
N GLN A 148 -0.60 -17.52 -11.51
CA GLN A 148 0.71 -16.91 -11.36
C GLN A 148 0.62 -15.48 -10.81
N THR A 149 -0.28 -14.65 -11.39
CA THR A 149 -0.51 -13.27 -10.93
C THR A 149 -1.11 -13.24 -9.53
N LEU A 150 -2.07 -14.12 -9.24
CA LEU A 150 -2.74 -14.19 -7.96
C LEU A 150 -1.76 -14.60 -6.84
N TRP A 151 -0.97 -15.64 -7.08
CA TRP A 151 0.04 -16.12 -6.14
C TRP A 151 1.08 -15.04 -5.86
N GLU A 152 1.68 -14.46 -6.90
CA GLU A 152 2.73 -13.44 -6.71
C GLU A 152 2.19 -12.19 -6.00
N SER A 153 0.97 -11.75 -6.36
CA SER A 153 0.28 -10.66 -5.65
C SER A 153 0.03 -10.98 -4.18
N SER A 154 -0.36 -12.22 -3.87
CA SER A 154 -0.59 -12.67 -2.50
C SER A 154 0.69 -12.70 -1.67
N VAL A 155 1.80 -13.12 -2.27
CA VAL A 155 3.12 -13.12 -1.62
C VAL A 155 3.56 -11.69 -1.34
N ILE A 156 3.44 -10.77 -2.30
CA ILE A 156 3.80 -9.35 -2.10
C ILE A 156 2.97 -8.73 -0.96
N ILE A 157 1.64 -8.88 -0.98
CA ILE A 157 0.76 -8.36 0.06
C ILE A 157 1.05 -8.99 1.42
N GLY A 158 1.22 -10.32 1.45
CA GLY A 158 1.42 -11.07 2.69
C GLY A 158 2.76 -10.79 3.36
N ARG A 159 3.82 -10.61 2.58
CA ARG A 159 5.17 -10.27 3.10
C ARG A 159 5.13 -9.03 3.98
N ARG A 160 4.21 -8.08 3.74
CA ARG A 160 4.04 -6.89 4.58
C ARG A 160 3.87 -7.21 6.06
N LEU A 161 3.12 -8.27 6.39
CA LEU A 161 2.82 -8.63 7.78
C LEU A 161 4.11 -8.80 8.61
N LEU A 162 5.13 -9.39 8.00
CA LEU A 162 6.42 -9.69 8.63
C LEU A 162 7.48 -8.63 8.30
N GLU A 163 7.56 -8.19 7.04
CA GLU A 163 8.66 -7.38 6.49
C GLU A 163 8.39 -5.88 6.49
N THR A 164 7.26 -5.41 7.04
CA THR A 164 6.77 -4.02 6.92
C THR A 164 6.41 -3.64 5.48
N ALA A 165 6.15 -2.36 5.18
CA ALA A 165 5.69 -1.93 3.85
C ALA A 165 6.81 -1.74 2.81
N ILE A 166 8.04 -1.40 3.24
CA ILE A 166 9.09 -0.96 2.29
C ILE A 166 9.56 -2.10 1.36
N PRO A 167 9.96 -3.29 1.84
CA PRO A 167 10.40 -4.36 0.94
C PRO A 167 9.32 -4.83 -0.05
N PRO A 168 8.04 -5.02 0.36
CA PRO A 168 6.95 -5.29 -0.58
C PRO A 168 6.77 -4.22 -1.66
N TYR A 169 6.87 -2.93 -1.32
CA TYR A 169 6.80 -1.85 -2.32
C TYR A 169 7.98 -1.89 -3.29
N GLN A 170 9.18 -2.26 -2.84
CA GLN A 170 10.33 -2.45 -3.71
C GLN A 170 10.10 -3.62 -4.69
N THR A 171 9.67 -4.78 -4.19
CA THR A 171 9.33 -5.93 -5.03
C THR A 171 8.22 -5.61 -6.03
N LEU A 172 7.20 -4.83 -5.62
CA LEU A 172 6.15 -4.37 -6.53
C LEU A 172 6.69 -3.44 -7.62
N GLY A 173 7.58 -2.51 -7.26
CA GLY A 173 8.21 -1.60 -8.22
C GLY A 173 9.09 -2.33 -9.23
N GLU A 174 9.83 -3.34 -8.80
CA GLU A 174 10.63 -4.21 -9.67
C GLU A 174 9.73 -5.01 -10.63
N ALA A 175 8.65 -5.61 -10.13
CA ALA A 175 7.69 -6.34 -10.95
C ALA A 175 7.00 -5.45 -11.98
N ALA A 176 6.65 -4.21 -11.61
CA ALA A 176 6.05 -3.22 -12.50
C ALA A 176 7.03 -2.72 -13.58
N ALA A 177 8.34 -2.70 -13.30
CA ALA A 177 9.37 -2.24 -14.23
C ALA A 177 9.72 -3.27 -15.32
N LEU A 178 9.27 -4.53 -15.20
CA LEU A 178 9.50 -5.56 -16.21
C LEU A 178 8.84 -5.22 -17.56
N PRO A 179 9.43 -5.62 -18.70
CA PRO A 179 8.78 -5.53 -20.00
C PRO A 179 7.45 -6.28 -20.02
N GLU A 180 6.46 -5.78 -20.76
CA GLU A 180 5.10 -6.32 -20.80
C GLU A 180 5.05 -7.83 -21.09
N ALA A 181 5.89 -8.32 -22.01
CA ALA A 181 5.99 -9.74 -22.36
C ALA A 181 6.46 -10.66 -21.22
N GLN A 182 7.08 -10.12 -20.16
CA GLN A 182 7.59 -10.85 -18.99
C GLN A 182 6.84 -10.47 -17.71
N ARG A 183 5.88 -9.54 -17.79
CA ARG A 183 5.21 -8.95 -16.64
C ARG A 183 4.08 -9.86 -16.17
N VAL A 184 4.27 -10.51 -15.02
CA VAL A 184 3.23 -11.30 -14.35
C VAL A 184 2.21 -10.42 -13.62
N ILE A 185 2.67 -9.33 -13.00
CA ILE A 185 1.85 -8.38 -12.26
C ILE A 185 1.34 -7.29 -13.21
N THR A 186 0.07 -7.37 -13.59
CA THR A 186 -0.56 -6.39 -14.50
C THR A 186 -0.62 -5.00 -13.88
N ASP A 187 -0.78 -3.95 -14.70
CA ASP A 187 -0.86 -2.56 -14.21
C ASP A 187 -2.01 -2.36 -13.22
N ARG A 188 -3.14 -3.03 -13.47
CA ARG A 188 -4.27 -3.11 -12.53
C ARG A 188 -3.87 -3.78 -11.21
N ALA A 189 -3.11 -4.86 -11.24
CA ALA A 189 -2.59 -5.49 -10.03
C ALA A 189 -1.61 -4.58 -9.30
N VAL A 190 -0.76 -3.82 -10.01
CA VAL A 190 0.12 -2.80 -9.40
C VAL A 190 -0.69 -1.77 -8.63
N LEU A 191 -1.78 -1.27 -9.21
CA LEU A 191 -2.69 -0.33 -8.55
C LEU A 191 -3.32 -0.94 -7.29
N ILE A 192 -3.92 -2.13 -7.40
CA ILE A 192 -4.59 -2.79 -6.27
C ILE A 192 -3.60 -3.11 -5.15
N ILE A 193 -2.44 -3.68 -5.47
CA ILE A 193 -1.41 -4.02 -4.47
C ILE A 193 -0.86 -2.73 -3.83
N SER A 194 -0.72 -1.63 -4.58
CA SER A 194 -0.28 -0.35 -4.02
C SER A 194 -1.21 0.17 -2.92
N TYR A 195 -2.52 0.00 -3.07
CA TYR A 195 -3.53 0.31 -2.04
C TYR A 195 -3.53 -0.74 -0.93
N ALA A 196 -3.38 -2.01 -1.27
CA ALA A 196 -3.32 -3.08 -0.26
C ALA A 196 -2.12 -2.90 0.67
N LEU A 197 -1.02 -2.33 0.19
CA LEU A 197 0.19 -2.05 0.95
C LEU A 197 0.17 -0.69 1.68
N SER A 198 -0.79 0.20 1.41
CA SER A 198 -0.78 1.59 1.89
C SER A 198 -1.22 1.73 3.34
N GLY A 199 -0.46 1.13 4.26
CA GLY A 199 -0.69 1.24 5.68
C GLY A 199 0.34 0.47 6.50
N PHE A 200 0.51 0.89 7.75
CA PHE A 200 1.44 0.32 8.71
C PHE A 200 0.86 -0.92 9.43
N ALA A 201 0.13 -1.78 8.72
CA ALA A 201 -0.48 -2.99 9.29
C ALA A 201 0.49 -4.17 9.24
N HIS A 202 1.43 -4.22 10.19
CA HIS A 202 2.43 -5.28 10.34
C HIS A 202 2.83 -5.49 11.80
N LEU A 203 3.50 -6.61 12.11
CA LEU A 203 3.84 -6.97 13.50
C LEU A 203 4.67 -5.89 14.21
N ALA A 204 5.64 -5.28 13.53
CA ALA A 204 6.46 -4.23 14.13
C ALA A 204 5.65 -2.99 14.55
N SER A 205 4.60 -2.64 13.79
CA SER A 205 3.73 -1.51 14.12
C SER A 205 2.90 -1.74 15.36
N VAL A 206 2.54 -2.99 15.68
CA VAL A 206 1.86 -3.29 16.94
C VAL A 206 2.74 -2.82 18.10
N GLY A 207 4.03 -3.16 18.09
CA GLY A 207 4.98 -2.69 19.11
C GLY A 207 5.08 -1.15 19.17
N ILE A 208 5.16 -0.49 18.02
CA ILE A 208 5.28 0.97 17.92
C ILE A 208 4.02 1.67 18.44
N PHE A 209 2.84 1.31 17.93
CA PHE A 209 1.59 1.98 18.31
C PHE A 209 1.15 1.60 19.72
N VAL A 210 1.15 0.31 20.08
CA VAL A 210 0.79 -0.12 21.44
C VAL A 210 1.78 0.46 22.45
N GLY A 211 3.08 0.35 22.20
CA GLY A 211 4.11 0.90 23.08
C GLY A 211 4.02 2.42 23.22
N GLY A 212 3.85 3.14 22.11
CA GLY A 212 3.69 4.59 22.10
C GLY A 212 2.45 5.06 22.86
N THR A 213 1.29 4.44 22.63
CA THR A 213 0.05 4.80 23.34
C THR A 213 0.13 4.46 24.83
N ILE A 214 0.78 3.35 25.21
CA ILE A 214 1.02 3.02 26.62
C ILE A 214 1.93 4.05 27.30
N ALA A 215 2.94 4.58 26.59
CA ALA A 215 3.81 5.62 27.12
C ALA A 215 3.05 6.93 27.37
N LEU A 216 2.04 7.24 26.55
CA LEU A 216 1.17 8.39 26.74
C LEU A 216 0.16 8.21 27.89
N ILE A 217 -0.40 7.00 28.05
CA ILE A 217 -1.43 6.73 29.06
C ILE A 217 -1.12 5.39 29.79
N PRO A 218 -0.18 5.38 30.74
CA PRO A 218 0.28 4.14 31.39
C PRO A 218 -0.83 3.39 32.14
N SER A 219 -1.83 4.10 32.67
CA SER A 219 -2.96 3.54 33.41
C SER A 219 -3.87 2.63 32.56
N ARG A 220 -3.90 2.83 31.23
CA ARG A 220 -4.72 2.04 30.28
C ARG A 220 -3.92 0.93 29.60
N ARG A 221 -2.74 0.57 30.13
CA ARG A 221 -1.83 -0.42 29.51
C ARG A 221 -2.53 -1.71 29.11
N LYS A 222 -3.34 -2.26 30.00
CA LYS A 222 -4.03 -3.55 29.78
C LYS A 222 -4.95 -3.45 28.57
N ASP A 223 -5.84 -2.47 28.56
CA ASP A 223 -6.80 -2.23 27.48
C ASP A 223 -6.10 -2.05 26.13
N ILE A 224 -5.06 -1.21 26.09
CA ILE A 224 -4.32 -0.91 24.86
C ILE A 224 -3.62 -2.18 24.33
N SER A 225 -3.02 -2.97 25.22
CA SER A 225 -2.33 -4.20 24.83
C SER A 225 -3.29 -5.27 24.27
N GLU A 226 -4.50 -5.39 24.83
CA GLU A 226 -5.54 -6.31 24.35
C GLU A 226 -6.08 -5.91 22.97
N LEU A 227 -6.11 -4.61 22.68
CA LEU A 227 -6.54 -4.08 21.38
C LEU A 227 -5.48 -4.21 20.29
N GLY A 228 -4.18 -4.34 20.62
CA GLY A 228 -3.09 -4.34 19.64
C GLY A 228 -3.25 -5.37 18.50
N TRP A 229 -3.61 -6.61 18.83
CA TRP A 229 -3.83 -7.66 17.82
C TRP A 229 -5.10 -7.42 16.98
N LYS A 230 -6.15 -6.90 17.61
CA LYS A 230 -7.39 -6.51 16.91
C LYS A 230 -7.12 -5.35 15.95
N ALA A 231 -6.32 -4.36 16.38
CA ALA A 231 -5.93 -3.23 15.56
C ALA A 231 -5.08 -3.65 14.35
N LEU A 232 -4.16 -4.61 14.51
CA LEU A 232 -3.41 -5.19 13.38
C LEU A 232 -4.35 -5.83 12.35
N PHE A 233 -5.31 -6.64 12.83
CA PHE A 233 -6.27 -7.30 11.96
C PHE A 233 -7.17 -6.29 11.23
N VAL A 234 -7.72 -5.31 11.94
CA VAL A 234 -8.55 -4.23 11.37
C VAL A 234 -7.75 -3.40 10.38
N GLY A 235 -6.52 -3.01 10.70
CA GLY A 235 -5.67 -2.24 9.81
C GLY A 235 -5.36 -3.00 8.52
N THR A 236 -5.14 -4.32 8.62
CA THR A 236 -4.95 -5.19 7.45
C THR A 236 -6.22 -5.19 6.58
N LEU A 237 -7.39 -5.44 7.17
CA LEU A 237 -8.66 -5.41 6.45
C LEU A 237 -8.99 -4.04 5.86
N ALA A 238 -8.63 -2.95 6.53
CA ALA A 238 -8.85 -1.59 6.03
C ALA A 238 -8.06 -1.33 4.75
N THR A 239 -6.77 -1.72 4.73
CA THR A 239 -5.95 -1.59 3.52
C THR A 239 -6.42 -2.50 2.39
N LEU A 240 -6.92 -3.70 2.70
CA LEU A 240 -7.52 -4.59 1.69
C LEU A 240 -8.84 -4.02 1.16
N MET A 241 -9.68 -3.44 2.02
CA MET A 241 -10.94 -2.83 1.62
C MET A 241 -10.74 -1.65 0.66
N ILE A 242 -9.79 -0.75 0.95
CA ILE A 242 -9.48 0.35 0.03
C ILE A 242 -8.83 -0.16 -1.27
N ALA A 243 -8.14 -1.31 -1.23
CA ALA A 243 -7.65 -1.97 -2.44
C ALA A 243 -8.80 -2.51 -3.30
N CYS A 244 -9.83 -3.11 -2.69
CA CYS A 244 -11.05 -3.50 -3.41
C CYS A 244 -11.71 -2.29 -4.06
N VAL A 245 -11.84 -1.18 -3.33
CA VAL A 245 -12.39 0.08 -3.87
C VAL A 245 -11.58 0.54 -5.08
N ALA A 246 -10.26 0.59 -4.95
CA ALA A 246 -9.38 0.97 -6.06
C ALA A 246 -9.55 0.04 -7.27
N GLY A 247 -9.65 -1.28 -7.06
CA GLY A 247 -9.88 -2.26 -8.12
C GLY A 247 -11.25 -2.20 -8.79
N VAL A 248 -12.28 -1.70 -8.09
CA VAL A 248 -13.63 -1.46 -8.64
C VAL A 248 -13.66 -0.22 -9.53
N PHE A 249 -12.92 0.82 -9.16
CA PHE A 249 -12.87 2.09 -9.89
C PHE A 249 -11.72 2.18 -10.90
N ASP A 250 -10.92 1.13 -11.05
CA ASP A 250 -9.88 1.07 -12.07
C ASP A 250 -10.50 0.83 -13.45
N THR A 251 -10.42 1.85 -14.31
CA THR A 251 -10.89 1.81 -15.70
C THR A 251 -9.80 1.44 -16.70
N GLY A 252 -8.58 1.13 -16.25
CA GLY A 252 -7.43 0.82 -17.10
C GLY A 252 -6.77 2.07 -17.72
N ASP A 253 -7.19 3.26 -17.33
CA ASP A 253 -6.55 4.52 -17.73
C ASP A 253 -5.49 4.90 -16.68
N PRO A 254 -4.23 5.17 -17.08
CA PRO A 254 -3.17 5.58 -16.14
C PRO A 254 -3.44 6.94 -15.46
N SER A 255 -4.45 7.70 -15.90
CA SER A 255 -4.83 8.96 -15.29
C SER A 255 -5.97 8.82 -14.29
N ILE A 256 -5.69 9.13 -13.02
CA ILE A 256 -6.70 9.19 -11.94
C ILE A 256 -7.82 10.21 -12.23
N LEU A 257 -7.60 11.16 -13.14
CA LEU A 257 -8.55 12.23 -13.51
C LEU A 257 -9.22 12.01 -14.88
N GLY A 258 -8.96 10.88 -15.55
CA GLY A 258 -9.35 10.65 -16.94
C GLY A 258 -8.47 11.44 -17.92
N ALA A 259 -8.37 10.93 -19.15
CA ALA A 259 -7.70 11.65 -20.22
C ALA A 259 -8.31 13.06 -20.35
N PRO A 260 -7.48 14.13 -20.53
CA PRO A 260 -8.01 15.44 -20.85
C PRO A 260 -8.88 15.31 -22.10
N ALA A 261 -10.10 15.85 -22.06
CA ALA A 261 -10.98 15.88 -23.23
C ALA A 261 -10.19 16.39 -24.44
N PRO A 262 -10.32 15.76 -25.63
CA PRO A 262 -9.63 16.24 -26.81
C PRO A 262 -9.95 17.72 -27.00
N GLU A 263 -8.90 18.52 -27.21
CA GLU A 263 -9.00 19.96 -27.42
C GLU A 263 -10.06 20.21 -28.50
N ALA A 264 -11.15 20.89 -28.10
CA ALA A 264 -12.25 21.18 -29.01
C ALA A 264 -11.66 21.88 -30.24
N ALA A 265 -11.96 21.35 -31.43
CA ALA A 265 -11.50 21.92 -32.68
C ALA A 265 -11.76 23.44 -32.67
N PRO A 266 -10.79 24.28 -33.08
CA PRO A 266 -10.93 25.72 -33.03
C PRO A 266 -12.21 26.10 -33.77
N LEU A 267 -13.07 26.84 -33.08
CA LEU A 267 -14.31 27.37 -33.65
C LEU A 267 -13.95 28.09 -34.95
N THR A 268 -14.31 27.49 -36.08
CA THR A 268 -14.21 28.13 -37.38
C THR A 268 -15.03 29.42 -37.31
N ALA A 269 -14.40 30.54 -37.68
CA ALA A 269 -15.00 31.87 -37.65
C ALA A 269 -16.37 31.87 -38.36
N PRO A 270 -17.32 32.71 -37.93
CA PRO A 270 -18.65 32.73 -38.53
C PRO A 270 -18.56 33.17 -40.00
N SER A 271 -19.22 32.39 -40.87
CA SER A 271 -19.47 32.78 -42.27
C SER A 271 -20.25 34.09 -42.34
N PRO A 272 -20.03 34.94 -43.36
CA PRO A 272 -20.69 36.24 -43.45
C PRO A 272 -22.19 36.09 -43.69
N THR A 273 -22.95 36.93 -43.00
CA THR A 273 -24.41 37.11 -43.08
C THR A 273 -24.88 37.35 -44.53
N PRO A 274 -25.98 36.73 -45.00
CA PRO A 274 -26.55 37.05 -46.31
C PRO A 274 -27.22 38.42 -46.31
N GLU A 275 -26.99 39.16 -47.38
CA GLU A 275 -27.54 40.49 -47.71
C GLU A 275 -29.05 40.39 -48.01
N GLU A 276 -29.87 41.29 -47.45
CA GLU A 276 -31.32 41.40 -47.69
C GLU A 276 -31.64 42.02 -49.06
N THR A 277 -32.60 41.44 -49.80
CA THR A 277 -33.52 42.15 -50.73
C THR A 277 -34.73 41.23 -51.09
N PRO A 278 -35.89 41.75 -51.54
CA PRO A 278 -37.18 41.51 -50.88
C PRO A 278 -38.21 40.69 -51.69
N GLU A 279 -39.21 40.18 -50.95
CA GLU A 279 -40.56 39.67 -51.30
C GLU A 279 -40.92 39.32 -52.76
N GLU A 280 -41.38 38.09 -52.98
CA GLU A 280 -42.53 37.80 -53.85
C GLU A 280 -43.30 36.54 -53.39
N SER A 281 -44.56 36.49 -53.80
CA SER A 281 -45.74 35.94 -53.14
C SER A 281 -46.11 34.48 -53.43
N LEU A 282 -46.80 33.87 -52.43
CA LEU A 282 -47.93 32.91 -52.47
C LEU A 282 -47.81 31.60 -53.28
N GLU A 283 -48.08 30.47 -52.61
CA GLU A 283 -49.22 29.57 -52.93
C GLU A 283 -49.41 28.46 -51.85
N GLU A 284 -50.64 28.29 -51.39
CA GLU A 284 -51.17 27.23 -50.52
C GLU A 284 -51.80 26.09 -51.35
N GLU A 285 -51.66 24.82 -50.89
CA GLU A 285 -52.66 23.70 -50.86
C GLU A 285 -51.89 22.37 -50.63
N SER A 286 -51.93 21.65 -49.47
CA SER A 286 -53.00 20.82 -48.83
C SER A 286 -53.30 19.48 -49.55
N PRO A 287 -53.74 18.35 -48.90
CA PRO A 287 -53.62 17.86 -47.51
C PRO A 287 -53.27 16.34 -47.36
N ALA A 288 -53.22 15.88 -46.09
CA ALA A 288 -53.77 14.61 -45.56
C ALA A 288 -52.85 13.42 -45.18
N SER A 289 -52.63 13.30 -43.87
CA SER A 289 -52.52 12.09 -43.02
C SER A 289 -53.75 11.14 -43.16
N PRO A 290 -53.78 9.85 -42.72
CA PRO A 290 -53.34 9.38 -41.39
C PRO A 290 -52.75 7.95 -41.24
N SER A 291 -52.25 7.71 -40.03
CA SER A 291 -51.72 6.49 -39.36
C SER A 291 -52.83 5.45 -39.01
N PRO A 292 -52.64 4.40 -38.17
CA PRO A 292 -51.54 3.41 -37.97
C PRO A 292 -52.07 1.92 -37.84
N THR A 293 -51.26 1.02 -37.27
CA THR A 293 -51.56 -0.34 -36.69
C THR A 293 -51.69 -1.51 -37.71
N ASP A 294 -51.20 -2.74 -37.52
CA ASP A 294 -51.10 -3.64 -36.36
C ASP A 294 -49.97 -4.70 -36.49
N ALA A 295 -49.73 -5.41 -35.38
CA ALA A 295 -48.77 -6.49 -35.14
C ALA A 295 -49.16 -7.87 -35.71
N GLU A 296 -48.16 -8.74 -36.00
CA GLU A 296 -48.19 -10.19 -35.69
C GLU A 296 -46.83 -10.87 -36.03
N SER A 297 -46.48 -11.93 -35.29
CA SER A 297 -45.47 -12.97 -35.60
C SER A 297 -46.18 -14.33 -35.55
N PRO A 298 -45.79 -15.38 -36.30
CA PRO A 298 -44.75 -16.31 -35.78
C PRO A 298 -43.93 -17.15 -36.83
N GLU A 299 -42.86 -17.77 -36.30
CA GLU A 299 -42.21 -19.09 -36.63
C GLU A 299 -41.43 -19.42 -37.93
N ALA A 300 -40.20 -19.95 -37.67
CA ALA A 300 -39.46 -21.11 -38.23
C ALA A 300 -38.89 -21.17 -39.66
N GLU A 301 -37.55 -21.30 -39.79
CA GLU A 301 -36.83 -22.49 -40.34
C GLU A 301 -35.30 -22.25 -40.48
N PHE A 302 -34.48 -23.25 -40.10
CA PHE A 302 -33.04 -23.38 -40.42
C PHE A 302 -32.87 -24.23 -41.70
N PRO A 303 -31.74 -24.10 -42.42
CA PRO A 303 -30.80 -25.23 -42.41
C PRO A 303 -29.29 -24.87 -42.53
N SER A 304 -28.45 -25.81 -42.09
CA SER A 304 -27.05 -26.09 -42.51
C SER A 304 -27.00 -27.60 -42.90
N PRO A 305 -25.88 -28.30 -43.27
CA PRO A 305 -24.45 -27.91 -43.34
C PRO A 305 -23.58 -28.56 -44.50
N SER A 306 -22.25 -28.31 -44.46
CA SER A 306 -21.09 -29.21 -44.78
C SER A 306 -20.55 -29.34 -46.24
N PRO A 307 -19.31 -29.89 -46.52
CA PRO A 307 -18.14 -30.25 -45.67
C PRO A 307 -16.68 -30.08 -46.25
N THR A 308 -15.67 -30.41 -45.40
CA THR A 308 -14.35 -31.13 -45.64
C THR A 308 -13.14 -30.39 -46.27
N ALA A 309 -11.85 -30.61 -45.93
CA ALA A 309 -11.11 -31.69 -45.23
C ALA A 309 -9.72 -31.24 -44.69
N SER A 310 -9.15 -32.01 -43.75
CA SER A 310 -7.70 -32.12 -43.43
C SER A 310 -7.19 -33.53 -43.78
N PRO A 311 -5.85 -33.77 -43.86
CA PRO A 311 -5.15 -34.44 -42.74
C PRO A 311 -3.66 -34.05 -42.52
N SER A 312 -3.13 -34.35 -41.32
CA SER A 312 -1.70 -34.29 -40.85
C SER A 312 -0.88 -35.53 -41.29
N PRO A 313 0.32 -35.92 -40.75
CA PRO A 313 1.42 -35.24 -40.00
C PRO A 313 2.84 -35.57 -40.58
N THR A 314 3.98 -34.99 -40.11
CA THR A 314 5.35 -35.62 -40.10
C THR A 314 6.39 -34.79 -39.29
N ALA A 315 7.18 -35.47 -38.45
CA ALA A 315 8.57 -35.13 -38.03
C ALA A 315 9.46 -36.36 -38.36
N PRO A 316 10.81 -36.26 -38.56
CA PRO A 316 11.75 -36.37 -37.42
C PRO A 316 13.19 -35.77 -37.57
N ALA A 317 13.97 -35.84 -36.47
CA ALA A 317 15.45 -35.78 -36.32
C ALA A 317 16.16 -34.43 -36.61
N GLY A 318 17.22 -33.97 -35.91
CA GLY A 318 18.07 -34.44 -34.82
C GLY A 318 19.35 -33.56 -34.75
N GLN A 319 20.13 -33.68 -33.67
CA GLN A 319 21.53 -33.22 -33.44
C GLN A 319 21.79 -31.94 -32.61
N SER A 320 22.30 -32.18 -31.38
CA SER A 320 23.29 -31.32 -30.69
C SER A 320 24.61 -31.25 -31.47
N PRO A 321 25.48 -30.25 -31.19
CA PRO A 321 26.67 -30.60 -30.40
C PRO A 321 27.19 -29.49 -29.46
N ALA A 322 27.77 -29.92 -28.34
CA ALA A 322 28.94 -29.32 -27.67
C ALA A 322 30.07 -30.40 -27.70
N PRO A 323 31.37 -30.15 -27.38
CA PRO A 323 32.01 -28.97 -26.79
C PRO A 323 33.42 -28.56 -27.34
N SER A 324 33.99 -27.49 -26.76
CA SER A 324 35.45 -27.17 -26.58
C SER A 324 36.22 -26.45 -27.72
N PRO A 325 37.39 -25.80 -27.47
CA PRO A 325 38.12 -25.56 -26.21
C PRO A 325 38.55 -24.10 -25.93
N SER A 326 39.04 -23.85 -24.71
CA SER A 326 39.70 -22.63 -24.23
C SER A 326 40.95 -22.22 -25.04
N PRO A 327 41.36 -20.94 -24.93
CA PRO A 327 42.71 -20.70 -24.39
C PRO A 327 42.78 -19.51 -23.40
N SER A 328 43.38 -19.75 -22.23
CA SER A 328 44.18 -18.77 -21.46
C SER A 328 45.65 -18.96 -21.85
N PRO A 329 46.63 -18.05 -21.61
CA PRO A 329 46.70 -17.12 -20.46
C PRO A 329 47.33 -15.72 -20.71
N ALA A 330 47.04 -14.74 -19.84
CA ALA A 330 47.94 -13.64 -19.44
C ALA A 330 47.27 -12.87 -18.28
N ALA A 331 47.65 -13.12 -17.03
CA ALA A 331 48.67 -12.36 -16.29
C ALA A 331 48.29 -10.87 -16.09
N THR A 332 47.67 -10.55 -14.96
CA THR A 332 47.95 -9.28 -14.23
C THR A 332 47.41 -9.30 -12.78
N SER A 333 48.36 -9.32 -11.86
CA SER A 333 48.38 -8.64 -10.54
C SER A 333 47.18 -8.72 -9.59
N THR A 334 47.32 -9.60 -8.61
CA THR A 334 46.79 -9.46 -7.24
C THR A 334 47.40 -8.25 -6.52
N PRO A 335 46.64 -7.49 -5.71
CA PRO A 335 47.19 -6.81 -4.55
C PRO A 335 46.96 -7.63 -3.27
N SER A 336 48.06 -7.91 -2.57
CA SER A 336 48.10 -8.45 -1.21
C SER A 336 47.41 -7.52 -0.18
N PRO A 337 46.97 -8.07 0.97
CA PRO A 337 46.27 -7.32 2.01
C PRO A 337 47.22 -6.42 2.81
N SER A 338 46.79 -5.16 3.06
CA SER A 338 47.43 -4.25 4.01
C SER A 338 47.15 -4.65 5.47
N PRO A 339 48.04 -4.29 6.41
CA PRO A 339 48.17 -4.93 7.71
C PRO A 339 47.13 -4.48 8.74
N ALA A 340 46.87 -5.41 9.67
CA ALA A 340 46.03 -5.26 10.85
C ALA A 340 46.40 -4.03 11.70
N ALA A 341 45.39 -3.23 12.07
CA ALA A 341 45.49 -2.23 13.10
C ALA A 341 45.32 -2.90 14.49
N SER A 342 46.30 -2.67 15.36
CA SER A 342 46.31 -3.08 16.76
C SER A 342 45.19 -2.39 17.56
N PRO A 343 44.56 -3.04 18.54
CA PRO A 343 43.56 -2.40 19.40
C PRO A 343 44.21 -1.48 20.44
N THR A 344 43.67 -0.25 20.54
CA THR A 344 43.98 0.76 21.56
C THR A 344 43.55 0.26 22.96
N PRO A 345 44.35 0.45 24.03
CA PRO A 345 43.95 0.07 25.39
C PRO A 345 42.85 1.01 25.95
N PRO A 346 41.99 0.52 26.86
CA PRO A 346 40.92 1.32 27.46
C PRO A 346 41.46 2.37 28.46
N PRO A 347 40.73 3.48 28.68
CA PRO A 347 41.10 4.51 29.66
C PRO A 347 40.95 4.00 31.12
N PRO A 348 41.72 4.55 32.07
CA PRO A 348 41.65 4.15 33.48
C PRO A 348 40.34 4.60 34.14
N PRO A 349 39.85 3.86 35.17
CA PRO A 349 38.63 4.20 35.88
C PRO A 349 38.77 5.49 36.71
N SER A 350 37.74 6.32 36.69
CA SER A 350 37.59 7.51 37.53
C SER A 350 37.38 7.13 39.01
N PRO A 351 37.90 7.94 39.97
CA PRO A 351 37.79 7.63 41.39
C PRO A 351 36.36 7.84 41.91
N SER A 352 35.85 6.85 42.63
CA SER A 352 34.58 6.90 43.38
C SER A 352 34.65 7.99 44.46
N PRO A 353 33.60 8.81 44.66
CA PRO A 353 33.53 9.65 45.84
C PRO A 353 33.09 8.80 47.05
N ASN A 354 33.96 8.77 48.07
CA ASN A 354 33.63 8.36 49.42
C ASN A 354 32.99 9.53 50.17
N SER A 355 31.95 9.20 50.95
CA SER A 355 31.25 9.98 52.00
C SER A 355 30.17 10.96 51.54
#